data_AF-A0A813AYD7-F1
#
_entry.id   AF-A0A813AYD7-F1
#
_cell.length_a   1.000
_cell.length_b   1.000
_cell.length_c   1.000
_cell.angle_alpha   90.00
_cell.angle_beta   90.00
_cell.angle_gamma   90.00
#
_symmetry.space_group_name_H-M   'P 1'
#
loop_
_entity.id
_entity.type
_entity.pdbx_description
1 polymer ?
#
loop_
_entity_poly.entity_id
_entity_poly.type
_entity_poly.pdbx_seq_one_letter_code
_entity_poly.pdbx_strand_id
1 'polypeptide(L)'
;DDSSAASVSHETVMEEVRKQVQLAMKGRDTELQEEVNLVLYLERPAAEFQAANLDATPLVKVMALDKFRVLPLGLQVLLINLEEFLLFESRVNQLYEGNGRNLLGTRGSLGESRRLLLKEIMEMFTRADASPLDILVQGMRQLQQVYLEKRSGQDTEAMKGSLELPALPDLVGETGVEFSDWLYVAEQTVGSLSDSAAAWFEKTLRCSKEAYQKHQVATPMERLSIMPTLTSDLKDSKWNRLERRVMTMLLTAMPRAVRDDAVTHRVATVSGALFRLHVLYAPGGVAERTTVLKQLEGTQGTENVAETITSLRRWRRNLTRALEMNVSPPDASVLLKGVELIAAPAVRKNHDMSFRLALARNELQLQHRPTQETVLKYYDHVLSELQQSMPVEERMELYIYVPLAAMLGLERLDVD
;
A
#
# COMPACT_ATOMS: atom_id res chain seq x y z
N ASP A 1 -27.94 -42.44 5.31
CA ASP A 1 -27.48 -42.34 3.92
C ASP A 1 -27.64 -40.94 3.43
N ASP A 2 -26.53 -40.23 3.29
CA ASP A 2 -26.15 -39.47 2.09
C ASP A 2 -24.95 -38.58 2.40
N SER A 3 -23.76 -39.13 2.13
CA SER A 3 -22.49 -38.40 2.10
C SER A 3 -21.95 -38.48 0.67
N SER A 4 -22.28 -37.49 -0.17
CA SER A 4 -21.66 -37.31 -1.49
C SER A 4 -20.65 -36.17 -1.44
N ALA A 5 -19.50 -36.44 -0.82
CA ALA A 5 -18.31 -35.63 -1.03
C ALA A 5 -17.70 -36.00 -2.39
N ALA A 6 -17.63 -35.02 -3.28
CA ALA A 6 -17.08 -35.13 -4.62
C ALA A 6 -15.67 -35.75 -4.61
N SER A 7 -15.57 -37.00 -5.06
CA SER A 7 -14.30 -37.63 -5.41
C SER A 7 -13.82 -37.03 -6.73
N VAL A 8 -12.89 -36.08 -6.67
CA VAL A 8 -12.12 -35.63 -7.84
C VAL A 8 -11.53 -36.88 -8.49
N SER A 9 -11.84 -37.12 -9.76
CA SER A 9 -11.43 -38.35 -10.44
C SER A 9 -9.90 -38.38 -10.53
N HIS A 10 -9.30 -39.52 -10.24
CA HIS A 10 -7.85 -39.76 -10.38
C HIS A 10 -7.33 -39.34 -11.78
N GLU A 11 -8.21 -39.35 -12.77
CA GLU A 11 -7.97 -38.91 -14.15
C GLU A 11 -7.73 -37.40 -14.29
N THR A 12 -8.48 -36.56 -13.55
CA THR A 12 -8.28 -35.10 -13.57
C THR A 12 -6.94 -34.70 -12.92
N VAL A 13 -6.52 -35.45 -11.89
CA VAL A 13 -5.22 -35.25 -11.24
C VAL A 13 -4.07 -35.61 -12.19
N MET A 14 -4.21 -36.70 -12.95
CA MET A 14 -3.18 -37.13 -13.91
C MET A 14 -3.06 -36.19 -15.12
N GLU A 15 -4.17 -35.59 -15.57
CA GLU A 15 -4.13 -34.55 -16.61
C GLU A 15 -3.42 -33.27 -16.13
N GLU A 16 -3.69 -32.82 -14.91
CA GLU A 16 -3.04 -31.63 -14.37
C GLU A 16 -1.54 -31.85 -14.15
N VAL A 17 -1.14 -33.06 -13.71
CA VAL A 17 0.27 -33.45 -13.61
C VAL A 17 0.96 -33.42 -14.99
N ARG A 18 0.32 -33.95 -16.05
CA ARG A 18 0.88 -33.88 -17.40
C ARG A 18 1.04 -32.44 -17.89
N LYS A 19 0.08 -31.57 -17.58
CA LYS A 19 0.09 -30.16 -17.94
C LYS A 19 1.22 -29.39 -17.23
N GLN A 20 1.41 -29.64 -15.93
CA GLN A 20 2.51 -29.10 -15.14
C GLN A 20 3.88 -29.55 -15.65
N VAL A 21 4.02 -30.82 -16.04
CA VAL A 21 5.26 -31.35 -16.63
C VAL A 21 5.56 -30.71 -17.99
N GLN A 22 4.55 -30.51 -18.85
CA GLN A 22 4.73 -29.79 -20.11
C GLN A 22 5.13 -28.33 -19.92
N LEU A 23 4.60 -27.66 -18.90
CA LEU A 23 4.96 -26.30 -18.55
C LEU A 23 6.41 -26.21 -18.05
N ALA A 24 6.84 -27.18 -17.23
CA ALA A 24 8.22 -27.28 -16.76
C ALA A 24 9.21 -27.59 -17.91
N MET A 25 8.81 -28.42 -18.88
CA MET A 25 9.64 -28.69 -20.07
C MET A 25 9.77 -27.46 -20.97
N LYS A 26 8.68 -26.70 -21.19
CA LYS A 26 8.74 -25.43 -21.93
C LYS A 26 9.61 -24.37 -21.25
N GLY A 27 9.56 -24.28 -19.92
CA GLY A 27 10.44 -23.37 -19.16
C GLY A 27 11.93 -23.72 -19.33
N ARG A 28 12.24 -25.01 -19.43
CA ARG A 28 13.60 -25.49 -19.66
C ARG A 28 14.10 -25.19 -21.09
N ASP A 29 13.21 -25.27 -22.09
CA ASP A 29 13.55 -24.91 -23.48
C ASP A 29 13.80 -23.40 -23.64
N THR A 30 13.09 -22.55 -22.87
CA THR A 30 13.34 -21.11 -22.82
C THR A 30 14.64 -20.76 -22.10
N GLU A 31 14.97 -21.45 -21.00
CA GLU A 31 16.27 -21.32 -20.33
C GLU A 31 17.42 -21.74 -21.25
N LEU A 32 17.26 -22.82 -22.03
CA LEU A 32 18.25 -23.25 -23.04
C LEU A 32 18.45 -22.21 -24.16
N GLN A 33 17.40 -21.50 -24.57
CA GLN A 33 17.53 -20.40 -25.54
C GLN A 33 18.25 -19.17 -24.96
N GLU A 34 18.07 -18.88 -23.68
CA GLU A 34 18.82 -17.84 -22.96
C GLU A 34 20.30 -18.24 -22.75
N GLU A 35 20.58 -19.52 -22.48
CA GLU A 35 21.95 -20.06 -22.42
C GLU A 35 22.71 -19.91 -23.75
N VAL A 36 22.06 -20.15 -24.90
CA VAL A 36 22.67 -19.96 -26.22
C VAL A 36 22.98 -18.48 -26.50
N ASN A 37 22.13 -17.56 -26.05
CA ASN A 37 22.36 -16.12 -26.19
C ASN A 37 23.49 -15.60 -25.28
N LEU A 38 23.65 -16.17 -24.08
CA LEU A 38 24.76 -15.84 -23.17
C LEU A 38 26.11 -16.37 -23.67
N VAL A 39 26.15 -17.54 -24.30
CA VAL A 39 27.35 -18.10 -24.94
C VAL A 39 27.89 -17.17 -26.04
N LEU A 40 27.00 -16.55 -26.83
CA LEU A 40 27.38 -15.57 -27.85
C LEU A 40 27.92 -14.25 -27.26
N TYR A 41 27.52 -13.88 -26.04
CA TYR A 41 28.06 -12.72 -25.32
C TYR A 41 29.45 -12.97 -24.72
N LEU A 42 29.80 -14.23 -24.44
CA LEU A 42 31.06 -14.65 -23.81
C LEU A 42 32.23 -14.89 -24.79
N GLU A 43 32.01 -14.91 -26.11
CA GLU A 43 33.10 -15.03 -27.09
C GLU A 43 33.82 -13.70 -27.38
N ARG A 44 33.23 -12.54 -27.03
CA ARG A 44 33.85 -11.22 -27.23
C ARG A 44 35.03 -10.90 -26.29
N PRO A 45 35.00 -11.21 -24.98
CA PRO A 45 36.06 -10.79 -24.04
C PRO A 45 37.35 -11.63 -24.12
N ALA A 46 37.27 -12.89 -24.59
CA ALA A 46 38.44 -13.78 -24.68
C ALA A 46 39.49 -13.26 -25.70
N ALA A 47 39.04 -12.57 -26.75
CA ALA A 47 39.93 -11.96 -27.76
C ALA A 47 40.71 -10.75 -27.21
N GLU A 48 40.15 -10.02 -26.24
CA GLU A 48 40.79 -8.84 -25.65
C GLU A 48 41.86 -9.22 -24.61
N PHE A 49 41.72 -10.36 -23.93
CA PHE A 49 42.66 -10.84 -22.92
C PHE A 49 43.99 -11.36 -23.50
N GLN A 50 43.94 -11.97 -24.69
CA GLN A 50 45.14 -12.50 -25.36
C GLN A 50 46.09 -11.38 -25.84
N ALA A 51 45.58 -10.16 -26.02
CA ALA A 51 46.36 -8.99 -26.40
C ALA A 51 47.14 -8.36 -25.22
N ALA A 52 46.77 -8.66 -23.97
CA ALA A 52 47.31 -7.99 -22.77
C ALA A 52 48.49 -8.73 -22.08
N ASN A 53 48.89 -9.91 -22.58
CA ASN A 53 50.07 -10.67 -22.16
C ASN A 53 50.27 -10.80 -20.62
N LEU A 54 49.16 -11.01 -19.89
CA LEU A 54 49.14 -11.23 -18.44
C LEU A 54 49.14 -12.73 -18.14
N ASP A 55 50.02 -13.17 -17.25
CA ASP A 55 50.13 -14.57 -16.80
C ASP A 55 48.79 -15.02 -16.18
N ALA A 56 48.10 -15.95 -16.85
CA ALA A 56 46.71 -16.28 -16.57
C ALA A 56 46.56 -16.83 -15.14
N THR A 57 45.78 -16.14 -14.31
CA THR A 57 45.41 -16.61 -12.97
C THR A 57 44.63 -17.94 -13.05
N PRO A 58 44.75 -18.83 -12.04
CA PRO A 58 44.12 -20.16 -12.07
C PRO A 58 42.59 -20.12 -12.21
N LEU A 59 41.94 -19.00 -11.90
CA LEU A 59 40.49 -18.80 -12.06
C LEU A 59 40.07 -18.75 -13.55
N VAL A 60 40.88 -18.10 -14.40
CA VAL A 60 40.64 -18.03 -15.86
C VAL A 60 40.75 -19.42 -16.49
N LYS A 61 41.66 -20.26 -15.99
CA LYS A 61 41.73 -21.68 -16.39
C LYS A 61 40.51 -22.50 -15.94
N VAL A 62 39.85 -22.15 -14.84
CA VAL A 62 38.65 -22.84 -14.36
C VAL A 62 37.41 -22.45 -15.17
N MET A 63 37.31 -21.18 -15.56
CA MET A 63 36.23 -20.68 -16.42
C MET A 63 36.34 -21.17 -17.87
N ALA A 64 37.56 -21.48 -18.33
CA ALA A 64 37.81 -22.06 -19.65
C ALA A 64 37.59 -23.58 -19.75
N LEU A 65 37.24 -24.27 -18.65
CA LEU A 65 36.96 -25.71 -18.67
C LEU A 65 35.48 -25.99 -18.97
N ASP A 66 35.20 -27.05 -19.74
CA ASP A 66 33.84 -27.55 -20.05
C ASP A 66 32.95 -27.76 -18.82
N LYS A 67 33.56 -27.89 -17.63
CA LYS A 67 32.86 -28.07 -16.35
C LYS A 67 32.15 -26.80 -15.86
N PHE A 68 32.50 -25.60 -16.34
CA PHE A 68 31.83 -24.35 -15.94
C PHE A 68 30.35 -24.34 -16.35
N ARG A 69 30.03 -24.93 -17.52
CA ARG A 69 28.66 -25.04 -18.06
C ARG A 69 27.73 -25.93 -17.21
N VAL A 70 28.27 -26.73 -16.30
CA VAL A 70 27.50 -27.68 -15.47
C VAL A 70 27.16 -27.07 -14.09
N LEU A 71 27.59 -25.84 -13.81
CA LEU A 71 27.34 -25.17 -12.54
C LEU A 71 25.96 -24.49 -12.49
N PRO A 72 25.28 -24.46 -11.33
CA PRO A 72 24.04 -23.70 -11.17
C PRO A 72 24.24 -22.21 -11.46
N LEU A 73 23.27 -21.56 -12.13
CA LEU A 73 23.34 -20.15 -12.57
C LEU A 73 23.83 -19.18 -11.48
N GLY A 74 23.34 -19.34 -10.24
CA GLY A 74 23.75 -18.50 -9.12
C GLY A 74 25.24 -18.58 -8.79
N LEU A 75 25.88 -19.74 -9.02
CA LEU A 75 27.30 -19.94 -8.79
C LEU A 75 28.14 -19.41 -9.96
N GLN A 76 27.63 -19.50 -11.19
CA GLN A 76 28.26 -18.90 -12.37
C GLN A 76 28.29 -17.38 -12.26
N VAL A 77 27.17 -16.76 -11.86
CA VAL A 77 27.09 -15.31 -11.60
C VAL A 77 28.05 -14.88 -10.50
N LEU A 78 28.18 -15.68 -9.43
CA LEU A 78 29.15 -15.41 -8.35
C LEU A 78 30.59 -15.47 -8.84
N LEU A 79 30.93 -16.44 -9.71
CA LEU A 79 32.27 -16.57 -10.30
C LEU A 79 32.60 -15.42 -11.27
N ILE A 80 31.62 -14.98 -12.07
CA ILE A 80 31.75 -13.82 -12.98
C ILE A 80 31.95 -12.52 -12.17
N ASN A 81 31.16 -12.29 -11.13
CA ASN A 81 31.33 -11.13 -10.26
C ASN A 81 32.70 -11.14 -9.53
N LEU A 82 33.24 -12.33 -9.25
CA LEU A 82 34.57 -12.50 -8.68
C LEU A 82 35.68 -12.19 -9.70
N GLU A 83 35.46 -12.51 -10.98
CA GLU A 83 36.35 -12.12 -12.07
C GLU A 83 36.38 -10.60 -12.25
N GLU A 84 35.22 -9.94 -12.28
CA GLU A 84 35.12 -8.48 -12.35
C GLU A 84 35.79 -7.80 -11.15
N PHE A 85 35.61 -8.36 -9.95
CA PHE A 85 36.25 -7.86 -8.74
C PHE A 85 37.78 -7.99 -8.77
N LEU A 86 38.31 -9.11 -9.26
CA LEU A 86 39.76 -9.34 -9.39
C LEU A 86 40.38 -8.48 -10.52
N LEU A 87 39.65 -8.27 -11.62
CA LEU A 87 40.03 -7.34 -12.68
C LEU A 87 40.07 -5.90 -12.17
N PHE A 88 39.07 -5.49 -11.39
CA PHE A 88 39.05 -4.22 -10.69
C PHE A 88 40.25 -4.07 -9.76
N GLU A 89 40.55 -5.10 -8.95
CA GLU A 89 41.71 -5.11 -8.05
C GLU A 89 43.04 -4.97 -8.81
N SER A 90 43.18 -5.64 -9.96
CA SER A 90 44.36 -5.52 -10.83
C SER A 90 44.49 -4.14 -11.46
N ARG A 91 43.38 -3.53 -11.88
CA ARG A 91 43.35 -2.16 -12.45
C ARG A 91 43.68 -1.11 -11.41
N VAL A 92 43.18 -1.32 -10.19
CA VAL A 92 43.50 -0.50 -9.01
C VAL A 92 44.99 -0.62 -8.67
N ASN A 93 45.56 -1.82 -8.67
CA ASN A 93 46.99 -2.02 -8.45
C ASN A 93 47.87 -1.35 -9.53
N GLN A 94 47.48 -1.39 -10.81
CA GLN A 94 48.18 -0.68 -11.89
C GLN A 94 48.11 0.86 -11.74
N LEU A 95 46.99 1.39 -11.25
CA LEU A 95 46.84 2.82 -10.93
C LEU A 95 47.70 3.25 -9.73
N TYR A 96 48.04 2.34 -8.83
CA TYR A 96 48.86 2.62 -7.64
C TYR A 96 50.37 2.44 -7.84
N GLU A 97 50.84 1.74 -8.88
CA GLU A 97 52.27 1.69 -9.24
C GLU A 97 52.82 3.03 -9.76
N GLY A 98 51.95 3.96 -10.17
CA GLY A 98 52.34 5.31 -10.60
C GLY A 98 52.55 6.34 -9.48
N ASN A 99 52.12 6.06 -8.25
CA ASN A 99 52.23 7.00 -7.13
C ASN A 99 52.74 6.29 -5.87
N GLY A 100 54.05 6.13 -5.79
CA GLY A 100 54.72 5.49 -4.66
C GLY A 100 54.58 6.28 -3.36
N ARG A 101 53.60 5.94 -2.52
CA ARG A 101 53.64 6.13 -1.06
C ARG A 101 52.88 5.03 -0.30
N ASN A 102 53.65 4.27 0.48
CA ASN A 102 53.36 3.56 1.73
C ASN A 102 51.90 3.32 2.14
N LEU A 103 51.40 2.09 1.97
CA LEU A 103 50.38 1.47 2.83
C LEU A 103 50.61 -0.05 2.93
N LEU A 104 51.47 -0.48 3.85
CA LEU A 104 51.67 -1.91 4.20
C LEU A 104 50.49 -2.53 4.99
N GLY A 105 49.41 -1.77 5.24
CA GLY A 105 48.26 -2.22 6.04
C GLY A 105 47.12 -2.86 5.25
N THR A 106 46.92 -2.50 3.98
CA THR A 106 45.80 -2.99 3.16
C THR A 106 46.12 -4.24 2.35
N ARG A 107 47.41 -4.58 2.19
CA ARG A 107 47.86 -5.77 1.45
C ARG A 107 47.60 -7.10 2.19
N GLY A 108 47.55 -7.06 3.52
CA GLY A 108 47.25 -8.24 4.36
C GLY A 108 45.75 -8.59 4.42
N SER A 109 44.90 -7.57 4.62
CA SER A 109 43.44 -7.70 4.77
C SER A 109 42.74 -8.30 3.53
N LEU A 110 43.23 -7.98 2.34
CA LEU A 110 42.60 -8.39 1.09
C LEU A 110 42.96 -9.84 0.69
N GLY A 111 44.20 -10.26 1.01
CA GLY A 111 44.64 -11.65 0.84
C GLY A 111 43.97 -12.63 1.79
N GLU A 112 43.63 -12.20 3.01
CA GLU A 112 42.87 -12.99 3.99
C GLU A 112 41.42 -13.19 3.57
N SER A 113 40.78 -12.12 3.08
CA SER A 113 39.40 -12.17 2.56
C SER A 113 39.29 -13.10 1.34
N ARG A 114 40.29 -13.08 0.44
CA ARG A 114 40.39 -14.02 -0.70
C ARG A 114 40.50 -15.48 -0.27
N ARG A 115 41.26 -15.77 0.80
CA ARG A 115 41.42 -17.14 1.33
C ARG A 115 40.14 -17.65 2.00
N LEU A 116 39.43 -16.78 2.71
CA LEU A 116 38.17 -17.14 3.40
C LEU A 116 37.08 -17.50 2.38
N LEU A 117 36.92 -16.68 1.33
CA LEU A 117 35.94 -16.91 0.27
C LEU A 117 36.24 -18.17 -0.55
N LEU A 118 37.51 -18.42 -0.88
CA LEU A 118 37.90 -19.66 -1.56
C LEU A 118 37.62 -20.90 -0.70
N LYS A 119 37.78 -20.79 0.63
CA LYS A 119 37.49 -21.86 1.56
C LYS A 119 35.98 -22.14 1.66
N GLU A 120 35.14 -21.11 1.73
CA GLU A 120 33.68 -21.25 1.69
C GLU A 120 33.20 -21.86 0.38
N ILE A 121 33.74 -21.43 -0.76
CA ILE A 121 33.37 -21.97 -2.08
C ILE A 121 33.77 -23.46 -2.20
N MET A 122 34.92 -23.86 -1.63
CA MET A 122 35.37 -25.26 -1.63
C MET A 122 34.56 -26.13 -0.65
N GLU A 123 34.12 -25.57 0.49
CA GLU A 123 33.16 -26.22 1.41
C GLU A 123 31.75 -26.34 0.81
N MET A 124 31.34 -25.41 -0.06
CA MET A 124 30.09 -25.52 -0.80
C MET A 124 30.14 -26.59 -1.90
N PHE A 125 31.27 -26.73 -2.58
CA PHE A 125 31.49 -27.79 -3.59
C PHE A 125 31.45 -29.20 -2.99
N THR A 126 31.92 -29.37 -1.76
CA THR A 126 31.94 -30.68 -1.08
C THR A 126 30.60 -31.11 -0.51
N ARG A 127 29.61 -30.20 -0.42
CA ARG A 127 28.22 -30.53 -0.02
C ARG A 127 27.35 -31.01 -1.19
N ALA A 128 27.82 -30.92 -2.43
CA ALA A 128 27.04 -31.23 -3.63
C ALA A 128 26.84 -32.74 -3.90
N ASP A 129 27.45 -33.63 -3.13
CA ASP A 129 27.26 -35.09 -3.24
C ASP A 129 26.08 -35.58 -2.38
N ALA A 130 24.99 -34.81 -2.28
CA ALA A 130 23.75 -35.31 -1.71
C ALA A 130 23.11 -36.28 -2.72
N SER A 131 22.92 -37.53 -2.31
CA SER A 131 22.37 -38.57 -3.19
C SER A 131 21.01 -38.13 -3.75
N PRO A 132 20.67 -38.39 -5.03
CA PRO A 132 19.39 -38.01 -5.62
C PRO A 132 18.17 -38.55 -4.84
N LEU A 133 18.36 -39.64 -4.10
CA LEU A 133 17.37 -40.19 -3.19
C LEU A 133 17.16 -39.36 -1.93
N ASP A 134 18.20 -38.71 -1.38
CA ASP A 134 18.04 -37.81 -0.23
C ASP A 134 17.29 -36.53 -0.63
N ILE A 135 17.54 -36.02 -1.84
CA ILE A 135 16.79 -34.88 -2.39
C ILE A 135 15.33 -35.27 -2.60
N LEU A 136 15.06 -36.49 -3.11
CA LEU A 136 13.71 -37.00 -3.26
C LEU A 136 13.01 -37.22 -1.91
N VAL A 137 13.71 -37.77 -0.92
CA VAL A 137 13.18 -38.00 0.43
C VAL A 137 12.93 -36.67 1.15
N GLN A 138 13.77 -35.66 0.93
CA GLN A 138 13.51 -34.29 1.40
C GLN A 138 12.32 -33.66 0.69
N GLY A 139 12.21 -33.80 -0.63
CA GLY A 139 11.07 -33.30 -1.41
C GLY A 139 9.75 -33.96 -1.00
N MET A 140 9.78 -35.28 -0.76
CA MET A 140 8.63 -36.03 -0.24
C MET A 140 8.28 -35.63 1.19
N ARG A 141 9.26 -35.39 2.06
CA ARG A 141 9.02 -34.86 3.41
C ARG A 141 8.42 -33.46 3.38
N GLN A 142 8.92 -32.56 2.53
CA GLN A 142 8.35 -31.24 2.33
C GLN A 142 6.91 -31.32 1.83
N LEU A 143 6.63 -32.18 0.85
CA LEU A 143 5.25 -32.41 0.39
C LEU A 143 4.37 -32.98 1.49
N GLN A 144 4.83 -33.96 2.25
CA GLN A 144 4.07 -34.53 3.37
C GLN A 144 3.80 -33.49 4.46
N GLN A 145 4.78 -32.61 4.71
CA GLN A 145 4.68 -31.51 5.67
C GLN A 145 3.71 -30.43 5.19
N VAL A 146 3.72 -30.07 3.90
CA VAL A 146 2.72 -29.19 3.28
C VAL A 146 1.33 -29.83 3.30
N TYR A 147 1.21 -31.13 3.05
CA TYR A 147 -0.07 -31.85 3.17
C TYR A 147 -0.56 -31.93 4.62
N LEU A 148 0.34 -32.08 5.58
CA LEU A 148 0.03 -32.04 7.01
C LEU A 148 -0.29 -30.63 7.49
N GLU A 149 0.39 -29.59 7.01
CA GLU A 149 0.06 -28.16 7.24
C GLU A 149 -1.27 -27.79 6.61
N LYS A 150 -1.60 -28.34 5.43
CA LYS A 150 -2.90 -28.15 4.78
C LYS A 150 -4.02 -28.96 5.44
N ARG A 151 -3.67 -29.99 6.23
CA ARG A 151 -4.62 -30.82 7.00
C ARG A 151 -4.69 -30.43 8.49
N SER A 152 -3.68 -29.74 9.01
CA SER A 152 -3.61 -29.19 10.38
C SER A 152 -3.89 -27.68 10.42
N GLY A 153 -3.89 -27.02 9.27
CA GLY A 153 -4.24 -25.63 9.09
C GLY A 153 -5.73 -25.43 9.29
N GLN A 154 -6.11 -25.04 10.51
CA GLN A 154 -7.03 -23.91 10.63
C GLN A 154 -6.48 -22.83 9.71
N ASP A 155 -7.26 -22.38 8.72
CA ASP A 155 -6.90 -21.37 7.71
C ASP A 155 -6.26 -20.12 8.36
N THR A 156 -4.96 -20.17 8.65
CA THR A 156 -4.22 -19.05 9.22
C THR A 156 -3.87 -18.11 8.09
N GLU A 157 -4.46 -16.93 8.10
CA GLU A 157 -4.31 -15.95 7.03
C GLU A 157 -2.83 -15.62 6.75
N ALA A 158 -2.44 -15.80 5.49
CA ALA A 158 -1.17 -15.28 4.96
C ALA A 158 -1.31 -13.76 4.76
N MET A 159 -0.60 -12.99 5.57
CA MET A 159 -0.66 -11.52 5.51
C MET A 159 0.35 -10.95 4.53
N LYS A 160 -0.07 -10.01 3.69
CA LYS A 160 0.77 -9.36 2.67
C LYS A 160 1.45 -8.10 3.25
N GLY A 161 2.76 -7.94 2.97
CA GLY A 161 3.55 -6.70 3.17
C GLY A 161 3.62 -6.12 4.59
N SER A 162 4.29 -4.97 4.74
CA SER A 162 4.14 -4.06 5.87
C SER A 162 3.29 -2.89 5.40
N LEU A 163 2.13 -2.68 6.02
CA LEU A 163 1.21 -1.60 5.70
C LEU A 163 0.91 -0.87 7.00
N GLU A 164 0.89 0.46 6.94
CA GLU A 164 0.65 1.32 8.08
C GLU A 164 -0.63 2.11 7.86
N LEU A 165 -1.35 2.38 8.95
CA LEU A 165 -2.51 3.26 8.90
C LEU A 165 -2.05 4.72 8.96
N PRO A 166 -2.71 5.64 8.24
CA PRO A 166 -2.48 7.06 8.43
C PRO A 166 -2.75 7.45 9.88
N ALA A 167 -2.10 8.51 10.36
CA ALA A 167 -2.40 9.05 11.69
C ALA A 167 -3.87 9.46 11.79
N LEU A 168 -4.50 9.16 12.92
CA LEU A 168 -5.84 9.64 13.24
C LEU A 168 -5.80 11.17 13.43
N PRO A 169 -6.83 11.91 13.00
CA PRO A 169 -6.90 13.35 13.18
C PRO A 169 -6.94 13.71 14.66
N ASP A 170 -6.51 14.92 15.02
CA ASP A 170 -6.62 15.37 16.39
C ASP A 170 -8.09 15.60 16.80
N LEU A 171 -8.37 15.57 18.11
CA LEU A 171 -9.72 15.79 18.66
C LEU A 171 -10.12 17.28 18.66
N VAL A 172 -9.81 18.01 17.60
CA VAL A 172 -10.05 19.45 17.45
C VAL A 172 -10.77 19.72 16.14
N GLY A 173 -11.83 20.55 16.17
CA GLY A 173 -12.52 20.97 14.94
C GLY A 173 -13.57 19.97 14.45
N GLU A 174 -13.52 19.59 13.17
CA GLU A 174 -14.51 18.74 12.48
C GLU A 174 -14.22 17.24 12.64
N THR A 175 -14.05 16.83 13.90
CA THR A 175 -13.59 15.48 14.27
C THR A 175 -14.42 14.36 13.65
N GLY A 176 -15.75 14.51 13.55
CA GLY A 176 -16.64 13.48 13.02
C GLY A 176 -16.50 13.24 11.51
N VAL A 177 -16.25 14.30 10.73
CA VAL A 177 -16.06 14.20 9.27
C VAL A 177 -14.68 13.61 9.00
N GLU A 178 -13.64 14.18 9.59
CA GLU A 178 -12.25 13.73 9.40
C GLU A 178 -12.05 12.27 9.85
N PHE A 179 -12.69 11.86 10.94
CA PHE A 179 -12.69 10.46 11.38
C PHE A 179 -13.34 9.52 10.35
N SER A 180 -14.43 9.95 9.72
CA SER A 180 -15.12 9.12 8.72
C SER A 180 -14.26 8.92 7.48
N ASP A 181 -13.49 9.94 7.11
CA ASP A 181 -12.57 9.90 5.97
C ASP A 181 -11.38 9.00 6.26
N TRP A 182 -10.81 9.16 7.45
CA TRP A 182 -9.76 8.30 7.96
C TRP A 182 -10.22 6.84 7.99
N LEU A 183 -11.45 6.59 8.45
CA LEU A 183 -12.02 5.24 8.54
C LEU A 183 -12.19 4.62 7.15
N TYR A 184 -12.59 5.41 6.14
CA TYR A 184 -12.66 4.96 4.75
C TYR A 184 -11.29 4.49 4.26
N VAL A 185 -10.23 5.27 4.48
CA VAL A 185 -8.86 4.87 4.10
C VAL A 185 -8.41 3.64 4.88
N ALA A 186 -8.64 3.62 6.19
CA ALA A 186 -8.26 2.51 7.05
C ALA A 186 -8.93 1.19 6.63
N GLU A 187 -10.20 1.23 6.21
CA GLU A 187 -10.92 0.07 5.68
C GLU A 187 -10.25 -0.50 4.43
N GLN A 188 -9.80 0.37 3.50
CA GLN A 188 -9.07 -0.08 2.31
C GLN A 188 -7.70 -0.66 2.65
N THR A 189 -6.95 0.01 3.53
CA THR A 189 -5.62 -0.45 3.96
C THR A 189 -5.71 -1.81 4.67
N VAL A 190 -6.64 -1.97 5.61
CA VAL A 190 -6.86 -3.24 6.32
C VAL A 190 -7.36 -4.30 5.36
N GLY A 191 -8.29 -3.95 4.46
CA GLY A 191 -8.82 -4.87 3.46
C GLY A 191 -7.77 -5.48 2.53
N SER A 192 -6.65 -4.79 2.32
CA SER A 192 -5.53 -5.28 1.50
C SER A 192 -4.57 -6.25 2.22
N LEU A 193 -4.72 -6.46 3.53
CA LEU A 193 -3.81 -7.30 4.33
C LEU A 193 -3.91 -8.79 4.00
N SER A 194 -5.12 -9.29 3.74
CA SER A 194 -5.41 -10.68 3.39
C SER A 194 -6.69 -10.74 2.56
N ASP A 195 -6.92 -11.86 1.87
CA ASP A 195 -8.08 -12.00 0.97
C ASP A 195 -9.42 -11.99 1.74
N SER A 196 -9.40 -12.23 3.06
CA SER A 196 -10.56 -12.20 3.95
C SER A 196 -10.57 -11.03 4.94
N ALA A 197 -9.54 -10.17 4.95
CA ALA A 197 -9.44 -9.06 5.89
C ALA A 197 -10.56 -8.02 5.72
N ALA A 198 -10.97 -7.73 4.48
CA ALA A 198 -12.03 -6.77 4.20
C ALA A 198 -13.37 -7.22 4.83
N ALA A 199 -13.77 -8.47 4.58
CA ALA A 199 -15.00 -9.02 5.14
C ALA A 199 -14.97 -9.13 6.67
N TRP A 200 -13.80 -9.43 7.25
CA TRP A 200 -13.62 -9.43 8.70
C TRP A 200 -13.72 -8.03 9.30
N PHE A 201 -13.06 -7.04 8.69
CA PHE A 201 -13.07 -5.67 9.18
C PHE A 201 -14.46 -5.06 9.09
N GLU A 202 -15.19 -5.29 8.01
CA GLU A 202 -16.58 -4.84 7.84
C GLU A 202 -17.48 -5.38 8.96
N LYS A 203 -17.40 -6.69 9.26
CA LYS A 203 -18.15 -7.31 10.36
C LYS A 203 -17.75 -6.74 11.73
N THR A 204 -16.45 -6.53 11.96
CA THR A 204 -15.92 -5.98 13.21
C THR A 204 -16.35 -4.53 13.44
N LEU A 205 -16.32 -3.74 12.36
CA LEU A 205 -16.79 -2.36 12.32
C LEU A 205 -18.30 -2.27 12.55
N ARG A 206 -19.08 -3.21 12.00
CA ARG A 206 -20.53 -3.31 12.25
C ARG A 206 -20.84 -3.49 13.73
N CYS A 207 -20.17 -4.41 14.42
CA CYS A 207 -20.34 -4.61 15.87
C CYS A 207 -20.04 -3.34 16.68
N SER A 208 -19.02 -2.58 16.26
CA SER A 208 -18.67 -1.29 16.87
C SER A 208 -19.76 -0.23 16.63
N LYS A 209 -20.23 -0.10 15.38
CA LYS A 209 -21.29 0.85 15.00
C LYS A 209 -22.61 0.57 15.73
N GLU A 210 -23.00 -0.71 15.87
CA GLU A 210 -24.20 -1.10 16.61
C GLU A 210 -24.11 -0.74 18.10
N ALA A 211 -22.95 -0.96 18.73
CA ALA A 211 -22.71 -0.54 20.11
C ALA A 211 -22.75 0.98 20.24
N TYR A 212 -22.18 1.71 19.29
CA TYR A 212 -22.21 3.16 19.25
C TYR A 212 -23.64 3.71 19.08
N GLN A 213 -24.47 3.10 18.23
CA GLN A 213 -25.88 3.47 18.10
C GLN A 213 -26.65 3.29 19.42
N LYS A 214 -26.43 2.17 20.13
CA LYS A 214 -26.97 1.96 21.48
C LYS A 214 -26.48 3.04 22.45
N HIS A 215 -25.19 3.37 22.39
CA HIS A 215 -24.58 4.40 23.23
C HIS A 215 -25.18 5.79 23.00
N GLN A 216 -25.53 6.15 21.76
CA GLN A 216 -26.12 7.46 21.44
C GLN A 216 -27.46 7.70 22.15
N VAL A 217 -28.33 6.69 22.19
CA VAL A 217 -29.68 6.80 22.77
C VAL A 217 -29.73 6.46 24.27
N ALA A 218 -28.69 5.82 24.80
CA ALA A 218 -28.62 5.40 26.21
C ALA A 218 -28.43 6.57 27.18
N THR A 219 -28.94 6.40 28.39
CA THR A 219 -28.73 7.33 29.51
C THR A 219 -27.27 7.33 29.98
N PRO A 220 -26.79 8.38 30.67
CA PRO A 220 -25.40 8.44 31.15
C PRO A 220 -24.96 7.23 31.98
N MET A 221 -25.88 6.65 32.77
CA MET A 221 -25.62 5.46 33.56
C MET A 221 -25.48 4.21 32.69
N GLU A 222 -26.40 4.00 31.74
CA GLU A 222 -26.39 2.84 30.85
C GLU A 222 -25.16 2.81 29.95
N ARG A 223 -24.67 3.97 29.51
CA ARG A 223 -23.48 4.10 28.66
C ARG A 223 -22.23 3.44 29.23
N LEU A 224 -22.09 3.41 30.56
CA LEU A 224 -20.95 2.77 31.23
C LEU A 224 -20.91 1.25 31.00
N SER A 225 -22.05 0.63 30.71
CA SER A 225 -22.17 -0.80 30.48
C SER A 225 -22.07 -1.21 29.01
N ILE A 226 -22.10 -0.25 28.08
CA ILE A 226 -22.18 -0.55 26.65
C ILE A 226 -20.79 -0.88 26.11
N MET A 227 -20.68 -2.09 25.55
CA MET A 227 -19.48 -2.61 24.88
C MET A 227 -19.90 -3.33 23.59
N PRO A 228 -19.04 -3.35 22.56
CA PRO A 228 -19.32 -4.09 21.35
C PRO A 228 -19.31 -5.60 21.61
N THR A 229 -20.36 -6.27 21.13
CA THR A 229 -20.51 -7.72 21.23
C THR A 229 -20.06 -8.38 19.94
N LEU A 230 -18.91 -9.08 19.97
CA LEU A 230 -18.42 -9.86 18.85
C LEU A 230 -19.33 -11.06 18.55
N THR A 231 -19.64 -11.27 17.27
CA THR A 231 -20.33 -12.48 16.78
C THR A 231 -19.47 -13.72 16.97
N SER A 232 -20.08 -14.91 16.99
CA SER A 232 -19.36 -16.19 17.11
C SER A 232 -18.28 -16.36 16.05
N ASP A 233 -18.56 -15.93 14.82
CA ASP A 233 -17.66 -16.03 13.68
C ASP A 233 -16.38 -15.21 13.84
N LEU A 234 -16.49 -14.04 14.49
CA LEU A 234 -15.36 -13.14 14.75
C LEU A 234 -14.48 -13.62 15.91
N LYS A 235 -15.01 -14.49 16.78
CA LYS A 235 -14.26 -15.12 17.88
C LYS A 235 -13.48 -16.36 17.45
N ASP A 236 -13.59 -16.75 16.18
CA ASP A 236 -12.85 -17.88 15.61
C ASP A 236 -11.33 -17.61 15.67
N SER A 237 -10.57 -18.64 16.08
CA SER A 237 -9.12 -18.55 16.30
C SER A 237 -8.36 -18.13 15.04
N LYS A 238 -8.90 -18.40 13.84
CA LYS A 238 -8.30 -17.99 12.56
C LYS A 238 -8.06 -16.48 12.45
N TRP A 239 -8.87 -15.65 13.12
CA TRP A 239 -8.76 -14.19 13.08
C TRP A 239 -7.75 -13.61 14.07
N ASN A 240 -7.26 -14.41 15.03
CA ASN A 240 -6.40 -13.92 16.12
C ASN A 240 -5.15 -13.18 15.61
N ARG A 241 -4.55 -13.65 14.50
CA ARG A 241 -3.38 -13.01 13.90
C ARG A 241 -3.74 -11.67 13.26
N LEU A 242 -4.84 -11.64 12.50
CA LEU A 242 -5.39 -10.43 11.88
C LEU A 242 -5.75 -9.38 12.93
N GLU A 243 -6.48 -9.78 13.97
CA GLU A 243 -6.90 -8.89 15.04
C GLU A 243 -5.71 -8.25 15.75
N ARG A 244 -4.68 -9.04 16.11
CA ARG A 244 -3.47 -8.49 16.76
C ARG A 244 -2.76 -7.49 15.85
N ARG A 245 -2.61 -7.80 14.57
CA ARG A 245 -1.93 -6.92 13.61
C ARG A 245 -2.69 -5.60 13.44
N VAL A 246 -4.01 -5.68 13.20
CA VAL A 246 -4.85 -4.50 13.03
C VAL A 246 -4.92 -3.69 14.33
N MET A 247 -4.97 -4.34 15.50
CA MET A 247 -4.88 -3.65 16.78
C MET A 247 -3.58 -2.85 16.90
N THR A 248 -2.44 -3.45 16.57
CA THR A 248 -1.15 -2.73 16.59
C THR A 248 -1.19 -1.53 15.65
N MET A 249 -1.69 -1.69 14.42
CA MET A 249 -1.82 -0.60 13.44
C MET A 249 -2.74 0.53 13.94
N LEU A 250 -3.84 0.18 14.63
CA LEU A 250 -4.74 1.16 15.23
C LEU A 250 -4.06 1.93 16.35
N LEU A 251 -3.36 1.23 17.26
CA LEU A 251 -2.65 1.88 18.37
C LEU A 251 -1.52 2.80 17.88
N THR A 252 -0.82 2.44 16.81
CA THR A 252 0.20 3.31 16.21
C THR A 252 -0.40 4.56 15.58
N ALA A 253 -1.57 4.43 14.94
CA ALA A 253 -2.28 5.56 14.31
C ALA A 253 -2.91 6.53 15.32
N MET A 254 -3.25 6.08 16.53
CA MET A 254 -3.92 6.92 17.54
C MET A 254 -3.00 8.01 18.13
N PRO A 255 -3.46 9.27 18.20
CA PRO A 255 -2.83 10.31 19.03
C PRO A 255 -2.73 9.89 20.51
N ARG A 256 -1.81 10.52 21.24
CA ARG A 256 -1.57 10.21 22.67
C ARG A 256 -2.86 10.23 23.50
N ALA A 257 -3.67 11.29 23.37
CA ALA A 257 -4.92 11.44 24.11
C ALA A 257 -5.92 10.30 23.84
N VAL A 258 -6.01 9.84 22.59
CA VAL A 258 -6.90 8.74 22.18
C VAL A 258 -6.40 7.40 22.71
N ARG A 259 -5.07 7.18 22.71
CA ARG A 259 -4.46 6.00 23.32
C ARG A 259 -4.72 5.94 24.82
N ASP A 260 -4.59 7.06 25.51
CA ASP A 260 -4.81 7.12 26.97
C ASP A 260 -6.27 6.79 27.34
N ASP A 261 -7.25 7.21 26.53
CA ASP A 261 -8.65 6.79 26.68
C ASP A 261 -8.83 5.27 26.48
N ALA A 262 -8.18 4.70 25.46
CA ALA A 262 -8.24 3.26 25.20
C ALA A 262 -7.63 2.43 26.35
N VAL A 263 -6.52 2.90 26.93
CA VAL A 263 -5.89 2.29 28.11
C VAL A 263 -6.82 2.39 29.33
N THR A 264 -7.44 3.55 29.55
CA THR A 264 -8.38 3.78 30.65
C THR A 264 -9.55 2.80 30.61
N HIS A 265 -10.08 2.52 29.41
CA HIS A 265 -11.18 1.58 29.20
C HIS A 265 -10.74 0.12 29.02
N ARG A 266 -9.44 -0.18 29.16
CA ARG A 266 -8.84 -1.51 28.99
C ARG A 266 -9.27 -2.20 27.69
N VAL A 267 -9.27 -1.44 26.60
CA VAL A 267 -9.66 -1.94 25.29
C VAL A 267 -8.71 -3.06 24.85
N ALA A 268 -9.27 -4.25 24.60
CA ALA A 268 -8.49 -5.43 24.21
C ALA A 268 -8.79 -5.93 22.78
N THR A 269 -9.92 -5.52 22.19
CA THR A 269 -10.39 -6.00 20.88
C THR A 269 -10.47 -4.88 19.86
N VAL A 270 -10.30 -5.20 18.58
CA VAL A 270 -10.37 -4.19 17.50
C VAL A 270 -11.75 -3.55 17.46
N SER A 271 -12.81 -4.32 17.68
CA SER A 271 -14.17 -3.76 17.79
C SER A 271 -14.30 -2.79 18.97
N GLY A 272 -13.68 -3.09 20.12
CA GLY A 272 -13.62 -2.19 21.27
C GLY A 272 -12.89 -0.88 20.96
N ALA A 273 -11.76 -0.96 20.26
CA ALA A 273 -10.99 0.21 19.84
C ALA A 273 -11.80 1.09 18.89
N LEU A 274 -12.38 0.50 17.86
CA LEU A 274 -13.25 1.20 16.92
C LEU A 274 -14.46 1.83 17.65
N PHE A 275 -15.05 1.15 18.63
CA PHE A 275 -16.17 1.69 19.40
C PHE A 275 -15.76 2.93 20.18
N ARG A 276 -14.61 2.90 20.87
CA ARG A 276 -14.07 4.08 21.57
C ARG A 276 -13.80 5.23 20.62
N LEU A 277 -13.24 4.96 19.43
CA LEU A 277 -13.07 5.99 18.40
C LEU A 277 -14.42 6.60 17.99
N HIS A 278 -15.46 5.79 17.78
CA HIS A 278 -16.80 6.34 17.49
C HIS A 278 -17.34 7.19 18.65
N VAL A 279 -17.09 6.82 19.91
CA VAL A 279 -17.51 7.62 21.07
C VAL A 279 -16.75 8.95 21.16
N LEU A 280 -15.45 8.96 20.90
CA LEU A 280 -14.60 10.16 21.01
C LEU A 280 -14.81 11.14 19.86
N TYR A 281 -14.80 10.65 18.61
CA TYR A 281 -14.97 11.50 17.42
C TYR A 281 -16.45 11.85 17.15
N ALA A 282 -17.37 11.11 17.78
CA ALA A 282 -18.81 11.29 17.73
C ALA A 282 -19.38 11.50 16.30
N PRO A 283 -19.02 10.62 15.32
CA PRO A 283 -19.54 10.77 13.97
C PRO A 283 -21.07 10.66 13.97
N GLY A 284 -21.74 11.51 13.21
CA GLY A 284 -23.19 11.62 13.16
C GLY A 284 -23.84 12.26 14.39
N GLY A 285 -23.07 12.84 15.32
CA GLY A 285 -23.58 13.51 16.51
C GLY A 285 -24.31 14.82 16.21
N VAL A 286 -25.11 15.32 17.17
CA VAL A 286 -25.88 16.57 17.01
C VAL A 286 -24.97 17.78 16.70
N ALA A 287 -23.79 17.83 17.32
CA ALA A 287 -22.80 18.86 17.06
C ALA A 287 -22.32 18.82 15.59
N GLU A 288 -21.94 17.64 15.07
CA GLU A 288 -21.54 17.49 13.67
C GLU A 288 -22.68 17.86 12.72
N ARG A 289 -23.90 17.38 12.97
CA ARG A 289 -25.07 17.73 12.14
C ARG A 289 -25.27 19.24 12.05
N THR A 290 -25.15 19.94 13.18
CA THR A 290 -25.30 21.40 13.23
C THR A 290 -24.18 22.11 12.49
N THR A 291 -22.93 21.67 12.70
CA THR A 291 -21.74 22.22 12.05
C THR A 291 -21.79 22.03 10.53
N VAL A 292 -22.14 20.83 10.05
CA VAL A 292 -22.27 20.53 8.62
C VAL A 292 -23.33 21.40 7.97
N LEU A 293 -24.52 21.55 8.60
CA LEU A 293 -25.57 22.43 8.07
C LEU A 293 -25.10 23.89 7.97
N LYS A 294 -24.41 24.40 9.00
CA LYS A 294 -23.85 25.75 8.98
C LYS A 294 -22.81 25.93 7.87
N GLN A 295 -22.01 24.90 7.60
CA GLN A 295 -21.00 24.95 6.53
C GLN A 295 -21.61 24.89 5.14
N LEU A 296 -22.81 24.31 4.99
CA LEU A 296 -23.56 24.33 3.74
C LEU A 296 -24.09 25.72 3.37
N GLU A 297 -24.22 26.63 4.33
CA GLU A 297 -24.51 28.05 4.08
C GLU A 297 -23.33 28.79 3.42
N GLY A 298 -22.15 28.15 3.36
CA GLY A 298 -20.93 28.68 2.76
C GLY A 298 -20.16 29.61 3.70
N THR A 299 -18.84 29.64 3.50
CA THR A 299 -17.93 30.59 4.16
C THR A 299 -17.30 31.48 3.11
N GLN A 300 -16.98 32.72 3.48
CA GLN A 300 -16.43 33.69 2.52
C GLN A 300 -15.13 33.14 1.95
N GLY A 301 -15.07 32.97 0.63
CA GLY A 301 -13.88 32.45 -0.04
C GLY A 301 -12.76 33.47 -0.10
N THR A 302 -11.69 33.11 -0.82
CA THR A 302 -10.53 33.96 -1.02
C THR A 302 -10.37 34.33 -2.49
N GLU A 303 -9.49 35.29 -2.79
CA GLU A 303 -9.15 35.61 -4.19
C GLU A 303 -8.24 34.56 -4.83
N ASN A 304 -7.69 33.65 -4.03
CA ASN A 304 -6.87 32.55 -4.48
C ASN A 304 -7.76 31.46 -5.09
N VAL A 305 -7.55 31.18 -6.36
CA VAL A 305 -8.33 30.19 -7.12
C VAL A 305 -8.16 28.79 -6.54
N ALA A 306 -6.94 28.41 -6.14
CA ALA A 306 -6.66 27.08 -5.58
C ALA A 306 -7.38 26.86 -4.24
N GLU A 307 -7.34 27.84 -3.34
CA GLU A 307 -8.06 27.81 -2.06
C GLU A 307 -9.58 27.84 -2.23
N THR A 308 -10.08 28.56 -3.25
CA THR A 308 -11.50 28.57 -3.57
C THR A 308 -11.97 27.19 -4.05
N ILE A 309 -11.18 26.52 -4.89
CA ILE A 309 -11.44 25.16 -5.35
C ILE A 309 -11.47 24.18 -4.17
N THR A 310 -10.50 24.24 -3.25
CA THR A 310 -10.50 23.37 -2.07
C THR A 310 -11.71 23.62 -1.17
N SER A 311 -12.09 24.88 -0.97
CA SER A 311 -13.28 25.27 -0.21
C SER A 311 -14.57 24.77 -0.85
N LEU A 312 -14.71 24.87 -2.18
CA LEU A 312 -15.85 24.33 -2.92
C LEU A 312 -15.94 22.81 -2.82
N ARG A 313 -14.82 22.10 -2.95
CA ARG A 313 -14.78 20.63 -2.77
C ARG A 313 -15.18 20.22 -1.36
N ARG A 314 -14.72 20.96 -0.34
CA ARG A 314 -15.13 20.77 1.06
C ARG A 314 -16.63 20.99 1.25
N TRP A 315 -17.19 22.04 0.64
CA TRP A 315 -18.63 22.28 0.66
C TRP A 315 -19.42 21.11 0.03
N ARG A 316 -18.96 20.60 -1.12
CA ARG A 316 -19.58 19.43 -1.79
C ARG A 316 -19.53 18.18 -0.92
N ARG A 317 -18.41 17.96 -0.24
CA ARG A 317 -18.23 16.87 0.73
C ARG A 317 -19.21 16.98 1.88
N ASN A 318 -19.35 18.16 2.47
CA ASN A 318 -20.31 18.41 3.54
C ASN A 318 -21.76 18.14 3.11
N LEU A 319 -22.10 18.41 1.85
CA LEU A 319 -23.42 18.09 1.32
C LEU A 319 -23.64 16.58 1.22
N THR A 320 -22.67 15.84 0.68
CA THR A 320 -22.72 14.37 0.66
C THR A 320 -22.82 13.81 2.08
N ARG A 321 -22.05 14.35 3.02
CA ARG A 321 -22.06 13.95 4.42
C ARG A 321 -23.41 14.21 5.11
N ALA A 322 -24.05 15.34 4.84
CA ALA A 322 -25.39 15.63 5.33
C ALA A 322 -26.40 14.57 4.87
N LEU A 323 -26.32 14.16 3.59
CA LEU A 323 -27.16 13.11 3.02
C LEU A 323 -26.87 11.73 3.65
N GLU A 324 -25.61 11.36 3.86
CA GLU A 324 -25.22 10.11 4.54
C GLU A 324 -25.77 10.03 5.97
N MET A 325 -25.79 11.16 6.68
CA MET A 325 -26.35 11.26 8.03
C MET A 325 -27.88 11.34 8.05
N ASN A 326 -28.56 11.28 6.89
CA ASN A 326 -30.00 11.48 6.74
C ASN A 326 -30.48 12.81 7.32
N VAL A 327 -29.65 13.84 7.28
CA VAL A 327 -30.01 15.21 7.66
C VAL A 327 -30.60 15.88 6.42
N SER A 328 -31.78 16.51 6.58
CA SER A 328 -32.34 17.30 5.49
C SER A 328 -31.39 18.46 5.17
N PRO A 329 -30.86 18.55 3.94
CA PRO A 329 -30.03 19.69 3.57
C PRO A 329 -30.87 20.98 3.64
N PRO A 330 -30.21 22.15 3.77
CA PRO A 330 -30.88 23.44 3.62
C PRO A 330 -31.58 23.57 2.26
N ASP A 331 -32.54 24.49 2.17
CA ASP A 331 -33.23 24.78 0.92
C ASP A 331 -32.24 25.10 -0.22
N ALA A 332 -32.62 24.78 -1.46
CA ALA A 332 -31.75 24.94 -2.62
C ALA A 332 -31.27 26.39 -2.81
N SER A 333 -32.07 27.39 -2.42
CA SER A 333 -31.64 28.80 -2.44
C SER A 333 -30.49 29.09 -1.47
N VAL A 334 -30.49 28.44 -0.30
CA VAL A 334 -29.42 28.55 0.70
C VAL A 334 -28.15 27.86 0.21
N LEU A 335 -28.29 26.67 -0.39
CA LEU A 335 -27.17 25.96 -1.01
C LEU A 335 -26.53 26.79 -2.14
N LEU A 336 -27.36 27.38 -3.00
CA LEU A 336 -26.90 28.28 -4.06
C LEU A 336 -26.11 29.46 -3.50
N LYS A 337 -26.66 30.12 -2.48
CA LYS A 337 -26.00 31.24 -1.80
C LYS A 337 -24.65 30.80 -1.22
N GLY A 338 -24.55 29.61 -0.65
CA GLY A 338 -23.29 29.09 -0.12
C GLY A 338 -22.22 28.91 -1.19
N VAL A 339 -22.56 28.33 -2.34
CA VAL A 339 -21.64 28.19 -3.48
C VAL A 339 -21.20 29.56 -4.01
N GLU A 340 -22.14 30.49 -4.18
CA GLU A 340 -21.85 31.84 -4.66
C GLU A 340 -20.96 32.62 -3.68
N LEU A 341 -21.18 32.46 -2.38
CA LEU A 341 -20.41 33.15 -1.34
C LEU A 341 -18.96 32.65 -1.25
N ILE A 342 -18.74 31.36 -1.50
CA ILE A 342 -17.39 30.79 -1.61
C ILE A 342 -16.71 31.30 -2.89
N ALA A 343 -17.39 31.29 -4.03
CA ALA A 343 -16.77 31.61 -5.32
C ALA A 343 -16.62 33.12 -5.61
N ALA A 344 -17.44 33.97 -4.99
CA ALA A 344 -17.56 35.39 -5.34
C ALA A 344 -16.24 36.19 -5.36
N PRO A 345 -15.29 36.00 -4.43
CA PRO A 345 -14.04 36.76 -4.47
C PRO A 345 -13.16 36.39 -5.68
N ALA A 346 -12.94 35.09 -5.94
CA ALA A 346 -12.19 34.61 -7.09
C ALA A 346 -12.85 34.98 -8.43
N VAL A 347 -14.19 34.87 -8.51
CA VAL A 347 -14.95 35.21 -9.73
C VAL A 347 -14.91 36.71 -10.03
N ARG A 348 -14.97 37.58 -9.01
CA ARG A 348 -14.93 39.04 -9.21
C ARG A 348 -13.61 39.52 -9.81
N LYS A 349 -12.51 38.81 -9.58
CA LYS A 349 -11.20 39.12 -10.15
C LYS A 349 -11.13 38.84 -11.66
N ASN A 350 -11.99 37.96 -12.18
CA ASN A 350 -12.02 37.56 -13.58
C ASN A 350 -13.38 37.89 -14.22
N HIS A 351 -13.45 39.02 -14.92
CA HIS A 351 -14.69 39.50 -15.53
C HIS A 351 -15.29 38.52 -16.56
N ASP A 352 -14.45 37.83 -17.33
CA ASP A 352 -14.92 36.86 -18.33
C ASP A 352 -15.57 35.64 -17.66
N MET A 353 -14.98 35.16 -16.56
CA MET A 353 -15.56 34.09 -15.74
C MET A 353 -16.91 34.52 -15.16
N SER A 354 -16.99 35.73 -14.60
CA SER A 354 -18.23 36.28 -14.05
C SER A 354 -19.35 36.30 -15.10
N PHE A 355 -19.04 36.70 -16.33
CA PHE A 355 -20.00 36.70 -17.43
C PHE A 355 -20.49 35.29 -17.79
N ARG A 356 -19.57 34.31 -17.93
CA ARG A 356 -19.93 32.92 -18.25
C ARG A 356 -20.78 32.28 -17.15
N LEU A 357 -20.43 32.51 -15.88
CA LEU A 357 -21.21 32.02 -14.74
C LEU A 357 -22.58 32.69 -14.64
N ALA A 358 -22.73 33.96 -15.02
CA ALA A 358 -24.03 34.62 -15.10
C ALA A 358 -24.92 33.99 -16.19
N LEU A 359 -24.34 33.61 -17.34
CA LEU A 359 -25.06 32.90 -18.39
C LEU A 359 -25.52 31.51 -17.92
N ALA A 360 -24.63 30.73 -17.31
CA ALA A 360 -24.97 29.43 -16.74
C ALA A 360 -26.07 29.54 -15.66
N ARG A 361 -26.00 30.58 -14.81
CA ARG A 361 -27.03 30.85 -13.79
C ARG A 361 -28.41 31.10 -14.41
N ASN A 362 -28.47 31.80 -15.54
CA ASN A 362 -29.73 32.07 -16.26
C ASN A 362 -30.25 30.82 -16.97
N GLU A 363 -29.37 30.06 -17.62
CA GLU A 363 -29.71 28.80 -18.30
C GLU A 363 -30.32 27.78 -17.33
N LEU A 364 -29.72 27.66 -16.14
CA LEU A 364 -30.20 26.79 -15.07
C LEU A 364 -31.40 27.36 -14.30
N GLN A 365 -31.91 28.53 -14.68
CA GLN A 365 -33.06 29.22 -14.06
C GLN A 365 -32.97 29.37 -12.54
N LEU A 366 -31.74 29.49 -12.01
CA LEU A 366 -31.48 29.48 -10.56
C LEU A 366 -32.13 30.65 -9.81
N GLN A 367 -32.46 31.73 -10.52
CA GLN A 367 -33.18 32.89 -9.94
C GLN A 367 -34.66 32.60 -9.65
N HIS A 368 -35.28 31.68 -10.38
CA HIS A 368 -36.72 31.45 -10.32
C HIS A 368 -37.06 30.13 -9.64
N ARG A 369 -36.28 29.08 -9.91
CA ARG A 369 -36.54 27.71 -9.42
C ARG A 369 -35.24 26.97 -9.07
N PRO A 370 -34.51 27.39 -8.04
CA PRO A 370 -33.36 26.63 -7.58
C PRO A 370 -33.83 25.27 -7.05
N THR A 371 -33.22 24.20 -7.56
CA THR A 371 -33.32 22.84 -7.02
C THR A 371 -31.93 22.36 -6.65
N GLN A 372 -31.83 21.36 -5.77
CA GLN A 372 -30.52 20.81 -5.39
C GLN A 372 -29.74 20.32 -6.63
N GLU A 373 -30.41 19.71 -7.60
CA GLU A 373 -29.78 19.24 -8.84
C GLU A 373 -29.22 20.39 -9.68
N THR A 374 -30.01 21.45 -9.89
CA THR A 374 -29.55 22.62 -10.68
C THR A 374 -28.43 23.38 -9.97
N VAL A 375 -28.44 23.42 -8.64
CA VAL A 375 -27.35 24.01 -7.84
C VAL A 375 -26.07 23.18 -7.97
N LEU A 376 -26.17 21.85 -7.99
CA LEU A 376 -25.01 20.99 -8.23
C LEU A 376 -24.43 21.16 -9.64
N LYS A 377 -25.28 21.29 -10.67
CA LYS A 377 -24.82 21.63 -12.03
C LYS A 377 -24.10 22.98 -12.06
N TYR A 378 -24.65 23.98 -11.36
CA TYR A 378 -24.01 25.29 -11.25
C TYR A 378 -22.66 25.21 -10.52
N TYR A 379 -22.59 24.45 -9.43
CA TYR A 379 -21.33 24.14 -8.73
C TYR A 379 -20.29 23.53 -9.69
N ASP A 380 -20.68 22.59 -10.56
CA ASP A 380 -19.78 21.99 -11.53
C ASP A 380 -19.28 23.02 -12.56
N HIS A 381 -20.15 23.93 -13.03
CA HIS A 381 -19.74 25.04 -13.88
C HIS A 381 -18.73 25.96 -13.18
N VAL A 382 -19.01 26.39 -11.96
CA VAL A 382 -18.10 27.22 -11.15
C VAL A 382 -16.75 26.55 -10.97
N LEU A 383 -16.74 25.27 -10.60
CA LEU A 383 -15.52 24.50 -10.39
C LEU A 383 -14.71 24.37 -11.69
N SER A 384 -15.37 24.12 -12.81
CA SER A 384 -14.72 24.00 -14.11
C SER A 384 -14.07 25.31 -14.57
N GLU A 385 -14.73 26.45 -14.37
CA GLU A 385 -14.22 27.76 -14.71
C GLU A 385 -13.01 28.15 -13.84
N LEU A 386 -13.08 27.88 -12.54
CA LEU A 386 -11.96 28.10 -11.63
C LEU A 386 -10.75 27.26 -12.05
N GLN A 387 -10.93 25.97 -12.33
CA GLN A 387 -9.86 25.10 -12.82
C GLN A 387 -9.28 25.58 -14.15
N GLN A 388 -10.12 26.10 -15.05
CA GLN A 388 -9.71 26.68 -16.32
C GLN A 388 -9.01 28.04 -16.19
N SER A 389 -9.06 28.68 -15.02
CA SER A 389 -8.35 29.93 -14.78
C SER A 389 -6.97 29.72 -14.14
N MET A 390 -6.67 28.53 -13.61
CA MET A 390 -5.36 28.22 -13.05
C MET A 390 -4.29 28.07 -14.16
N PRO A 391 -3.03 28.49 -13.94
CA PRO A 391 -1.90 28.16 -14.80
C PRO A 391 -1.77 26.64 -15.02
N VAL A 392 -1.29 26.22 -16.19
CA VAL A 392 -1.19 24.79 -16.57
C VAL A 392 -0.29 23.99 -15.61
N GLU A 393 0.76 24.63 -15.06
CA GLU A 393 1.68 24.06 -14.08
C GLU A 393 0.96 23.72 -12.76
N GLU A 394 0.16 24.64 -12.22
CA GLU A 394 -0.66 24.42 -11.00
C GLU A 394 -1.81 23.43 -11.22
N ARG A 395 -2.33 23.31 -12.46
CA ARG A 395 -3.33 22.28 -12.79
C ARG A 395 -2.77 20.87 -12.69
N MET A 396 -1.54 20.65 -13.15
CA MET A 396 -0.90 19.32 -13.09
C MET A 396 -0.67 18.88 -11.64
N GLU A 397 -0.29 19.78 -10.74
CA GLU A 397 -0.18 19.47 -9.31
C GLU A 397 -1.52 19.01 -8.73
N LEU A 398 -2.63 19.70 -9.04
CA LEU A 398 -3.96 19.33 -8.54
C LEU A 398 -4.52 18.00 -9.10
N TYR A 399 -4.06 17.54 -10.27
CA TYR A 399 -4.45 16.25 -10.85
C TYR A 399 -3.52 15.10 -10.44
N ILE A 400 -2.27 15.38 -10.08
CA ILE A 400 -1.28 14.38 -9.66
C ILE A 400 -1.32 14.14 -8.13
N TYR A 401 -1.70 15.14 -7.32
CA TYR A 401 -1.57 15.07 -5.86
C TYR A 401 -2.77 14.54 -5.06
N VAL A 402 -3.89 14.19 -5.68
CA VAL A 402 -5.05 13.65 -4.91
C VAL A 402 -5.06 12.12 -4.82
N PRO A 403 -4.69 11.34 -5.86
CA PRO A 403 -4.64 9.89 -5.74
C PRO A 403 -3.28 9.35 -5.25
N LEU A 404 -2.16 10.01 -5.61
CA LEU A 404 -0.82 9.44 -5.38
C LEU A 404 -0.26 9.76 -3.98
N ALA A 405 -0.46 10.98 -3.47
CA ALA A 405 0.00 11.36 -2.14
C ALA A 405 -0.77 10.63 -1.02
N ALA A 406 -2.07 10.38 -1.23
CA ALA A 406 -2.89 9.54 -0.36
C ALA A 406 -2.49 8.05 -0.39
N MET A 407 -1.90 7.58 -1.49
CA MET A 407 -1.38 6.21 -1.61
C MET A 407 0.04 6.03 -1.06
N LEU A 408 0.84 7.09 -0.94
CA LEU A 408 2.28 6.98 -0.64
C LEU A 408 2.71 7.62 0.70
N GLY A 409 1.82 8.27 1.44
CA GLY A 409 2.13 8.74 2.81
C GLY A 409 3.31 9.72 2.89
N LEU A 410 3.56 10.50 1.84
CA LEU A 410 4.64 11.48 1.82
C LEU A 410 4.11 12.83 2.31
N GLU A 411 4.50 13.23 3.52
CA GLU A 411 4.42 14.60 3.99
C GLU A 411 5.31 15.51 3.12
N ARG A 412 4.85 16.74 2.92
CA ARG A 412 5.54 17.80 2.16
C ARG A 412 7.00 17.93 2.63
N LEU A 413 7.94 17.82 1.69
CA LEU A 413 9.23 18.49 1.84
C LEU A 413 8.99 19.97 1.53
N ASP A 414 9.12 20.81 2.54
CA ASP A 414 9.32 22.24 2.36
C ASP A 414 10.57 22.43 1.49
N VAL A 415 10.41 23.18 0.40
CA VAL A 415 11.52 23.64 -0.43
C VAL A 415 11.57 25.15 -0.29
N ASP A 416 12.56 25.62 0.45
CA ASP A 416 13.15 26.96 0.29
C ASP A 416 13.84 27.07 -1.08
#